data_AF-A0A7T9XWE7-F1
#
_entry.id   AF-A0A7T9XWE7-F1
#
_cell.length_a   1.000
_cell.length_b   1.000
_cell.length_c   1.000
_cell.angle_alpha   90.00
_cell.angle_beta   90.00
_cell.angle_gamma   90.00
#
_symmetry.space_group_name_H-M   'P 1'
#
loop_
_entity.id
_entity.type
_entity.pdbx_description
1 polymer ?
#
loop_
_entity_poly.entity_id
_entity_poly.type
_entity_poly.pdbx_seq_one_letter_code
_entity_poly.pdbx_strand_id
1 'polypeptide(L)'
;MNGHNKVQDMLSDLQGRYTKLLSDFEKLKEYQYQINLLEKKAHQDHAARETLLRLDAAFPNGLKHEKIKLMGGISQMKMQFKQLETQIKNI
;
A
#
# COMPACT_ATOMS: atom_id res chain seq x y z
N MET A 1 -33.41 7.41 -13.08
CA MET A 1 -32.95 7.60 -11.69
C MET A 1 -31.87 6.60 -11.21
N ASN A 2 -31.47 5.57 -11.98
CA ASN A 2 -30.50 4.55 -11.51
C ASN A 2 -29.01 4.82 -11.79
N GLY A 3 -28.65 5.72 -12.72
CA GLY A 3 -27.25 5.98 -13.08
C GLY A 3 -26.47 6.81 -12.04
N HIS A 4 -27.16 7.77 -11.40
CA HIS A 4 -26.55 8.70 -10.45
C HIS A 4 -26.10 8.00 -9.15
N ASN A 5 -26.90 7.05 -8.66
CA ASN A 5 -26.55 6.23 -7.48
C ASN A 5 -25.33 5.34 -7.76
N LYS A 6 -25.24 4.76 -8.96
CA LYS A 6 -24.11 3.89 -9.33
C LYS A 6 -22.78 4.63 -9.44
N VAL A 7 -22.79 5.85 -10.00
CA VAL A 7 -21.59 6.71 -10.06
C VAL A 7 -21.14 7.13 -8.66
N GLN A 8 -22.09 7.46 -7.78
CA GLN A 8 -21.80 7.84 -6.39
C GLN A 8 -21.21 6.67 -5.59
N ASP A 9 -21.77 5.47 -5.71
CA ASP A 9 -21.25 4.26 -5.06
C ASP A 9 -19.81 3.95 -5.51
N MET A 10 -19.53 4.08 -6.81
CA MET A 10 -18.18 3.88 -7.37
C MET A 10 -17.18 4.93 -6.87
N LEU A 11 -17.60 6.19 -6.73
CA LEU A 11 -16.79 7.25 -6.16
C LEU A 11 -16.46 6.99 -4.68
N SER A 12 -17.46 6.59 -3.88
CA SER A 12 -17.26 6.26 -2.47
C SER A 12 -16.36 5.05 -2.27
N ASP A 13 -16.52 3.98 -3.06
CA ASP A 13 -15.62 2.81 -3.02
C ASP A 13 -14.18 3.21 -3.38
N LEU A 14 -14.01 4.03 -4.41
CA LEU A 14 -12.68 4.47 -4.85
C LEU A 14 -11.99 5.36 -3.82
N GLN A 15 -12.75 6.26 -3.15
CA GLN A 15 -12.22 7.07 -2.05
C GLN A 15 -11.78 6.18 -0.87
N GLY A 16 -12.58 5.18 -0.50
CA GLY A 16 -12.21 4.23 0.56
C GLY A 16 -10.93 3.44 0.23
N ARG A 17 -10.81 2.96 -1.01
CA ARG A 17 -9.60 2.26 -1.49
C ARG A 17 -8.38 3.17 -1.49
N TYR A 18 -8.52 4.42 -1.89
CA TYR A 18 -7.46 5.40 -1.86
C TYR A 18 -6.96 5.65 -0.43
N THR A 19 -7.88 5.92 0.51
CA THR A 19 -7.53 6.13 1.92
C THR A 19 -6.80 4.92 2.50
N LYS A 20 -7.27 3.70 2.18
CA LYS A 20 -6.59 2.49 2.61
C LYS A 20 -5.18 2.38 2.02
N LEU A 21 -5.02 2.61 0.71
CA LEU A 21 -3.73 2.56 0.05
C LEU A 21 -2.74 3.56 0.68
N LEU A 22 -3.20 4.78 0.97
CA LEU A 22 -2.39 5.80 1.60
C LEU A 22 -1.90 5.34 2.99
N SER A 23 -2.80 4.80 3.81
CA SER A 23 -2.44 4.27 5.14
C SER A 23 -1.46 3.09 5.05
N ASP A 24 -1.69 2.15 4.12
CA ASP A 24 -0.78 1.01 3.92
C ASP A 24 0.61 1.50 3.44
N PHE A 25 0.67 2.53 2.59
CA PHE A 25 1.91 3.13 2.11
C PHE A 25 2.69 3.83 3.22
N GLU A 26 2.01 4.57 4.10
CA GLU A 26 2.63 5.23 5.25
C GLU A 26 3.25 4.22 6.22
N LYS A 27 2.53 3.14 6.54
CA LYS A 27 3.06 2.05 7.36
C LYS A 27 4.29 1.40 6.72
N LEU A 28 4.25 1.20 5.40
CA LEU A 28 5.40 0.63 4.69
C LEU A 28 6.64 1.51 4.77
N LYS A 29 6.45 2.84 4.67
CA LYS A 29 7.54 3.81 4.87
C LYS A 29 8.09 3.76 6.29
N GLU A 30 7.22 3.65 7.29
CA GLU A 30 7.62 3.51 8.68
C GLU A 30 8.45 2.25 8.91
N TYR A 31 8.00 1.09 8.41
CA TYR A 31 8.76 -0.16 8.50
C TYR A 31 10.13 -0.04 7.83
N GLN A 32 10.20 0.53 6.62
CA GLN A 32 11.47 0.75 5.93
C GLN A 32 12.39 1.67 6.74
N TYR A 33 11.85 2.71 7.35
CA TYR A 33 12.63 3.62 8.20
C TYR A 33 13.20 2.89 9.43
N GLN A 34 12.40 2.09 10.12
CA GLN A 34 12.85 1.32 11.29
C GLN A 34 13.93 0.30 10.92
N ILE A 35 13.77 -0.41 9.80
CA ILE A 35 14.80 -1.32 9.28
C ILE A 35 16.10 -0.56 9.03
N ASN A 36 16.05 0.58 8.34
CA ASN A 36 17.24 1.40 8.08
C ASN A 36 17.93 1.89 9.37
N LEU A 37 17.16 2.18 10.43
CA LEU A 37 17.72 2.55 11.73
C LEU A 37 18.44 1.36 12.38
N LEU A 38 17.86 0.16 12.31
CA LEU A 38 18.48 -1.06 12.82
C LEU A 38 19.78 -1.37 12.06
N GLU A 39 19.77 -1.28 10.72
CA GLU A 39 20.96 -1.48 9.87
C GLU A 39 22.09 -0.52 10.24
N LYS A 40 21.76 0.76 10.43
CA LYS A 40 22.73 1.77 10.87
C LYS A 40 23.34 1.45 12.23
N LYS A 41 22.62 0.80 13.14
CA LYS A 41 23.10 0.51 14.51
C LYS A 41 23.76 -0.86 14.65
N ALA A 42 23.49 -1.79 13.74
CA ALA A 42 23.89 -3.20 13.86
C ALA A 42 25.40 -3.46 13.93
N HIS A 43 26.24 -2.49 13.54
CA HIS A 43 27.69 -2.58 13.66
C HIS A 43 28.21 -2.41 15.10
N GLN A 44 27.45 -1.75 15.98
CA GLN A 44 27.80 -1.47 17.37
C GLN A 44 26.78 -2.02 18.39
N ASP A 45 25.56 -2.35 17.94
CA ASP A 45 24.47 -2.83 18.77
C ASP A 45 24.11 -4.28 18.42
N HIS A 46 24.45 -5.21 19.32
CA HIS A 46 24.16 -6.63 19.16
C HIS A 46 22.65 -6.93 19.11
N ALA A 47 21.85 -6.19 19.87
CA ALA A 47 20.40 -6.37 19.88
C ALA A 47 19.78 -5.90 18.55
N ALA A 48 20.28 -4.80 17.97
CA ALA A 48 19.88 -4.36 16.64
C ALA A 48 20.21 -5.42 15.57
N ARG A 49 21.40 -6.04 15.66
CA ARG A 49 21.82 -7.11 14.75
C ARG A 49 20.94 -8.37 14.88
N GLU A 50 20.66 -8.82 16.09
CA GLU A 50 19.75 -9.95 16.31
C GLU A 50 18.35 -9.67 15.77
N THR A 51 17.87 -8.44 15.95
CA THR A 51 16.55 -8.03 15.46
C THR A 51 16.49 -8.09 13.93
N LEU A 52 17.54 -7.62 13.24
CA LEU A 52 17.64 -7.76 11.78
C LEU A 52 17.65 -9.22 11.34
N LEU A 53 18.44 -10.08 12.00
CA LEU A 53 18.48 -11.51 11.67
C LEU A 53 17.10 -12.19 11.84
N ARG A 54 16.35 -11.83 12.90
CA ARG A 54 14.98 -12.32 13.10
C ARG A 54 14.02 -11.78 12.04
N LEU A 55 14.16 -10.51 11.65
CA LEU A 55 13.37 -9.90 10.59
C LEU A 55 13.63 -10.58 9.24
N ASP A 56 14.89 -10.81 8.89
CA ASP A 56 15.27 -11.51 7.65
C ASP A 56 14.78 -12.95 7.64
N ALA A 57 14.80 -13.64 8.78
CA ALA A 57 14.27 -15.01 8.90
C ALA A 57 12.74 -15.05 8.77
N ALA A 58 12.02 -14.11 9.39
CA ALA A 58 10.56 -14.04 9.34
C ALA A 58 10.04 -13.51 7.99
N PHE A 59 10.79 -12.60 7.36
CA PHE A 59 10.45 -11.93 6.12
C PHE A 59 11.62 -12.01 5.14
N PRO A 60 11.91 -13.19 4.56
CA PRO A 60 13.10 -13.40 3.71
C PRO A 60 13.09 -12.61 2.40
N ASN A 61 11.93 -12.07 2.02
CA ASN A 61 11.78 -11.18 0.87
C ASN A 61 11.63 -9.70 1.28
N GLY A 62 11.90 -9.39 2.56
CA GLY A 62 11.64 -8.10 3.18
C GLY A 62 10.23 -7.60 2.86
N LEU A 63 10.16 -6.34 2.43
CA LEU A 63 8.91 -5.65 2.11
C LEU A 63 8.43 -5.86 0.66
N LYS A 64 8.97 -6.84 -0.07
CA LYS A 64 8.68 -7.02 -1.51
C LYS A 64 7.20 -7.36 -1.75
N HIS A 65 6.61 -8.21 -0.92
CA HIS A 65 5.22 -8.63 -1.07
C HIS A 65 4.24 -7.47 -0.85
N GLU A 66 4.51 -6.65 0.16
CA GLU A 66 3.74 -5.48 0.52
C GLU A 66 3.80 -4.43 -0.61
N LYS A 67 4.99 -4.22 -1.20
CA LYS A 67 5.15 -3.36 -2.38
C LYS A 67 4.33 -3.86 -3.57
N ILE A 68 4.33 -5.17 -3.84
CA ILE A 68 3.53 -5.77 -4.92
C ILE A 68 2.04 -5.55 -4.66
N LYS A 69 1.56 -5.77 -3.44
CA LYS A 69 0.16 -5.52 -3.07
C LYS A 69 -0.26 -4.07 -3.29
N LEU A 70 0.56 -3.10 -2.88
CA LEU A 70 0.31 -1.68 -3.12
C LEU A 70 0.20 -1.37 -4.62
N MET A 71 1.14 -1.89 -5.43
CA MET A 71 1.12 -1.72 -6.88
C MET A 71 -0.11 -2.36 -7.54
N GLY A 72 -0.55 -3.52 -7.05
CA GLY A 72 -1.81 -4.14 -7.45
C GLY A 72 -3.01 -3.24 -7.15
N GLY A 73 -3.08 -2.68 -5.94
CA GLY A 73 -4.14 -1.74 -5.54
C GLY A 73 -4.17 -0.48 -6.41
N ILE A 74 -3.01 0.11 -6.70
CA ILE A 74 -2.90 1.26 -7.63
C ILE A 74 -3.42 0.89 -9.02
N SER A 75 -3.04 -0.28 -9.53
CA SER A 75 -3.47 -0.75 -10.86
C SER A 75 -4.98 -0.97 -10.92
N GLN A 76 -5.56 -1.53 -9.85
CA GLN A 76 -7.01 -1.69 -9.73
C GLN A 76 -7.74 -0.33 -9.71
N MET A 77 -7.26 0.63 -8.91
CA MET A 77 -7.86 1.97 -8.89
C MET A 77 -7.78 2.66 -10.26
N LYS A 78 -6.66 2.53 -10.99
CA LYS A 78 -6.57 3.05 -12.36
C LYS A 78 -7.65 2.47 -13.29
N MET A 79 -7.95 1.18 -13.17
CA MET A 79 -9.03 0.56 -13.94
C MET A 79 -10.41 1.10 -13.53
N GLN A 80 -10.65 1.23 -12.22
CA GLN A 80 -11.92 1.78 -11.70
C GLN A 80 -12.14 3.24 -12.12
N PHE A 81 -11.08 4.07 -12.15
CA PHE A 81 -11.15 5.43 -12.68
C PHE A 81 -11.56 5.45 -14.16
N LYS A 82 -10.96 4.60 -15.01
CA LYS A 82 -11.35 4.51 -16.43
C LYS A 82 -12.81 4.06 -16.62
N GLN A 83 -13.27 3.14 -15.78
CA GLN A 83 -14.67 2.71 -15.78
C GLN A 83 -15.61 3.84 -15.38
N LEU A 84 -15.23 4.62 -14.36
CA LEU A 84 -15.98 5.80 -13.93
C LEU A 84 -16.03 6.86 -15.04
N GLU A 85 -14.90 7.18 -15.67
CA GLU A 85 -14.85 8.11 -16.82
C GLU A 85 -15.79 7.68 -17.95
N THR A 86 -15.83 6.39 -18.25
CA THR A 86 -16.71 5.83 -19.29
C THR A 86 -18.17 5.95 -18.90
N GLN A 87 -18.51 5.66 -17.63
CA GLN A 87 -19.89 5.81 -17.14
C GLN A 87 -20.35 7.27 -17.18
N ILE A 88 -19.48 8.22 -16.79
CA ILE A 88 -19.81 9.66 -16.84
C ILE A 88 -20.03 10.13 -18.28
N LYS A 89 -19.19 9.70 -19.24
CA LYS A 89 -19.34 10.07 -20.66
C LYS A 89 -20.61 9.53 -21.33
N ASN A 90 -21.22 8.51 -20.73
CA ASN A 90 -22.43 7.85 -21.24
C ASN A 90 -23.70 8.29 -20.48
N ILE A 91 -23.62 9.36 -19.68
CA ILE A 91 -24.76 10.08 -19.07
C ILE A 91 -25.13 11.25 -19.96
#